data_AF-A0A0D7X8R5-F1
#
_entry.id   AF-A0A0D7X8R5-F1
#
_cell.length_a   1.000
_cell.length_b   1.000
_cell.length_c   1.000
_cell.angle_alpha   90.00
_cell.angle_beta   90.00
_cell.angle_gamma   90.00
#
_symmetry.space_group_name_H-M   'P 1'
#
loop_
_entity.id
_entity.type
_entity.pdbx_description
1 polymer ?
#
loop_
_entity_poly.entity_id
_entity_poly.type
_entity_poly.pdbx_seq_one_letter_code
_entity_poly.pdbx_strand_id
1 'polypeptide(L)'
;MIGTDAVQGMILELQNEMSQYQHQFVGRRNAFLAEAMYLGLGEGEARSYAIQSIGPIVPVTCMPTLAPGKTRPLSPMLEARYRYAGYWQDMGEHMLLPDDLLRISSTERFRSWISDMRNYWVESAPYRFGDDRLSLLSVANEEEGHFSMLVWKEPGEEPEVWTYASQHEYRFSHLLHWFKWLNGRSEE
;
A
#
# COMPACT_ATOMS: atom_id res chain seq x y z
N MET A 1 -6.33 15.11 -19.18
CA MET A 1 -5.43 14.12 -19.80
C MET A 1 -4.00 14.56 -19.57
N ILE A 2 -3.27 13.84 -18.73
CA ILE A 2 -1.82 14.00 -18.58
C ILE A 2 -1.18 13.48 -19.88
N GLY A 3 -0.25 14.23 -20.48
CA GLY A 3 0.44 13.80 -21.70
C GLY A 3 1.30 12.56 -21.44
N THR A 4 1.48 11.71 -22.46
CA THR A 4 2.25 10.45 -22.35
C THR A 4 3.66 10.66 -21.78
N ASP A 5 4.32 11.76 -22.13
CA ASP A 5 5.67 12.10 -21.63
C ASP A 5 5.67 12.44 -20.14
N ALA A 6 4.61 13.09 -19.64
CA ALA A 6 4.47 13.39 -18.22
C ALA A 6 4.22 12.10 -17.41
N VAL A 7 3.41 11.17 -17.93
CA VAL A 7 3.20 9.86 -17.28
C VAL A 7 4.51 9.07 -17.22
N GLN A 8 5.32 9.07 -18.29
CA GLN A 8 6.63 8.41 -18.27
C GLN A 8 7.59 9.04 -17.25
N GLY A 9 7.62 10.37 -17.15
CA GLY A 9 8.41 11.07 -16.13
C GLY A 9 8.04 10.65 -14.71
N MET A 10 6.74 10.58 -14.41
CA MET A 10 6.26 10.14 -13.09
C MET A 10 6.56 8.67 -12.80
N ILE A 11 6.52 7.79 -13.81
CA ILE A 11 6.91 6.37 -13.66
C ILE A 11 8.39 6.24 -13.31
N LEU A 12 9.25 7.00 -13.99
CA LEU A 12 10.68 6.99 -13.69
C LEU A 12 10.95 7.50 -12.27
N GLU A 13 10.24 8.57 -11.86
CA GLU A 13 10.33 9.09 -10.51
C GLU A 13 9.85 8.07 -9.47
N LEU A 14 8.75 7.36 -9.73
CA LEU A 14 8.26 6.29 -8.87
C LEU A 14 9.30 5.19 -8.69
N GLN A 15 9.95 4.76 -9.78
CA GLN A 15 11.02 3.76 -9.71
C GLN A 15 12.20 4.23 -8.87
N ASN A 16 12.55 5.53 -8.94
CA ASN A 16 13.58 6.11 -8.08
C ASN A 16 13.15 6.12 -6.61
N GLU A 17 11.91 6.49 -6.30
CA GLU A 17 11.39 6.48 -4.93
C GLU A 17 11.31 5.05 -4.35
N MET A 18 10.88 4.06 -5.14
CA MET A 18 10.94 2.64 -4.75
C MET A 18 12.37 2.21 -4.46
N SER A 19 13.30 2.52 -5.36
CA SER A 19 14.72 2.21 -5.15
C SER A 19 15.26 2.85 -3.86
N GLN A 20 14.97 4.12 -3.61
CA GLN A 20 15.38 4.79 -2.38
C GLN A 20 14.78 4.12 -1.14
N TYR A 21 13.50 3.76 -1.17
CA TYR A 21 12.81 3.08 -0.08
C TYR A 21 13.49 1.75 0.27
N GLN A 22 13.90 0.99 -0.75
CA GLN A 22 14.70 -0.23 -0.60
C GLN A 22 16.06 0.07 0.05
N HIS A 23 16.83 1.01 -0.50
CA HIS A 23 18.19 1.29 -0.03
C HIS A 23 18.23 1.85 1.40
N GLN A 24 17.21 2.61 1.80
CA GLN A 24 17.12 3.20 3.14
C GLN A 24 16.71 2.20 4.22
N PHE A 25 16.35 0.96 3.85
CA PHE A 25 15.89 -0.06 4.78
C PHE A 25 16.84 -0.27 5.97
N VAL A 26 18.15 -0.35 5.74
CA VAL A 26 19.12 -0.57 6.83
C VAL A 26 19.06 0.56 7.86
N GLY A 27 18.90 1.80 7.42
CA GLY A 27 18.75 2.96 8.29
C GLY A 27 17.45 2.88 9.11
N ARG A 28 16.32 2.69 8.43
CA ARG A 28 15.01 2.57 9.09
C ARG A 28 14.94 1.38 10.05
N ARG A 29 15.50 0.24 9.67
CA ARG A 29 15.63 -0.97 10.50
C ARG A 29 16.40 -0.72 11.78
N ASN A 30 17.54 -0.04 11.70
CA ASN A 30 18.34 0.25 12.89
C ASN A 30 17.63 1.22 13.83
N ALA A 31 16.91 2.21 13.30
CA ALA A 31 16.07 3.11 14.10
C ALA A 31 14.94 2.34 14.81
N PHE A 32 14.21 1.49 14.07
CA PHE A 32 13.17 0.62 14.62
C PHE A 32 13.70 -0.29 15.75
N LEU A 33 14.84 -0.95 15.55
CA LEU A 33 15.43 -1.83 16.56
C LEU A 33 15.80 -1.04 17.83
N ALA A 34 16.37 0.15 17.69
CA ALA A 34 16.72 0.99 18.84
C ALA A 34 15.48 1.40 19.64
N GLU A 35 14.40 1.81 18.96
CA GLU A 35 13.13 2.16 19.59
C GLU A 35 12.47 0.95 20.27
N ALA A 36 12.35 -0.18 19.56
CA ALA A 36 11.75 -1.39 20.10
C ALA A 36 12.47 -1.88 21.37
N MET A 37 13.81 -1.87 21.37
CA MET A 37 14.61 -2.24 22.53
C MET A 37 14.46 -1.23 23.68
N TYR A 38 14.35 0.06 23.37
CA TYR A 38 14.07 1.09 24.38
C TYR A 38 12.70 0.91 25.04
N LEU A 39 11.69 0.48 24.27
CA LEU A 39 10.35 0.16 24.76
C LEU A 39 10.25 -1.21 25.47
N GLY A 40 11.37 -1.93 25.60
CA GLY A 40 11.47 -3.17 26.37
C GLY A 40 11.27 -4.45 25.57
N LEU A 41 11.18 -4.38 24.24
CA LEU A 41 11.11 -5.55 23.38
C LEU A 41 12.47 -6.27 23.35
N GLY A 42 12.46 -7.61 23.42
CA GLY A 42 13.69 -8.38 23.32
C GLY A 42 14.34 -8.23 21.94
N GLU A 43 15.67 -8.18 21.86
CA GLU A 43 16.36 -7.96 20.57
C GLU A 43 15.98 -9.01 19.51
N GLY A 44 15.86 -10.29 19.90
CA GLY A 44 15.46 -11.36 18.99
C GLY A 44 14.04 -11.18 18.45
N GLU A 45 13.12 -10.73 19.30
CA GLU A 45 11.75 -10.42 18.93
C GLU A 45 11.69 -9.19 18.01
N ALA A 46 12.37 -8.10 18.37
CA ALA A 46 12.48 -6.90 17.55
C ALA A 46 13.05 -7.21 16.15
N ARG A 47 14.09 -8.05 16.06
CA ARG A 47 14.67 -8.49 14.78
C ARG A 47 13.71 -9.33 13.94
N SER A 48 12.79 -10.06 14.56
CA SER A 48 11.79 -10.84 13.81
C SER A 48 10.77 -9.96 13.07
N TYR A 49 10.54 -8.73 13.56
CA TYR A 49 9.72 -7.72 12.89
C TYR A 49 10.52 -6.89 11.87
N ALA A 50 11.84 -6.79 12.05
CA ALA A 50 12.72 -5.89 11.30
C ALA A 50 13.24 -6.50 9.98
N ILE A 51 12.33 -7.04 9.16
CA ILE A 51 12.63 -7.79 7.93
C ILE A 51 12.26 -6.98 6.68
N GLN A 52 13.08 -7.11 5.63
CA GLN A 52 12.69 -6.76 4.26
C GLN A 52 12.78 -8.01 3.39
N SER A 53 11.73 -8.22 2.60
CA SER A 53 11.64 -9.30 1.62
C SER A 53 11.09 -8.72 0.33
N ILE A 54 11.81 -8.91 -0.78
CA ILE A 54 11.38 -8.45 -2.10
C ILE A 54 11.32 -9.68 -2.99
N GLY A 55 10.11 -10.01 -3.44
CA GLY A 55 9.83 -11.19 -4.24
C GLY A 55 10.12 -10.99 -5.73
N PRO A 56 10.25 -12.08 -6.49
CA PRO A 56 10.47 -12.02 -7.94
C PRO A 56 9.30 -11.30 -8.63
N ILE A 57 9.56 -10.78 -9.83
CA ILE A 57 8.54 -10.17 -10.68
C ILE A 57 7.54 -11.25 -11.10
N VAL A 58 6.27 -11.03 -10.79
CA VAL A 58 5.16 -11.88 -11.23
C VAL A 58 4.32 -11.09 -12.22
N PRO A 59 3.90 -11.67 -13.35
CA PRO A 59 3.00 -11.00 -14.28
C PRO A 59 1.66 -10.69 -13.60
N VAL A 60 1.39 -9.41 -13.37
CA VAL A 60 0.08 -8.94 -12.90
C VAL A 60 -0.56 -8.15 -14.04
N THR A 61 -1.80 -8.50 -14.38
CA THR A 61 -2.55 -7.88 -15.48
C THR A 61 -3.71 -7.01 -15.01
N CYS A 62 -4.21 -7.27 -13.79
CA CYS A 62 -5.31 -6.54 -13.20
C CYS A 62 -5.26 -6.57 -11.67
N MET A 63 -5.93 -5.60 -11.05
CA MET A 63 -6.16 -5.57 -9.61
C MET A 63 -7.57 -6.08 -9.30
N PRO A 64 -7.73 -7.07 -8.41
CA PRO A 64 -9.03 -7.40 -7.85
C PRO A 64 -9.57 -6.23 -7.03
N THR A 65 -10.88 -6.01 -7.09
CA THR A 65 -11.57 -5.06 -6.20
C THR A 65 -12.21 -5.84 -5.04
N LEU A 66 -12.76 -5.12 -4.06
CA LEU A 66 -13.48 -5.75 -2.95
C LEU A 66 -14.78 -6.42 -3.40
N ALA A 67 -15.37 -5.96 -4.50
CA ALA A 67 -16.55 -6.59 -5.10
C ALA A 67 -16.18 -7.95 -5.72
N PRO A 68 -16.86 -9.06 -5.34
CA PRO A 68 -16.53 -10.39 -5.83
C PRO A 68 -16.52 -10.49 -7.36
N GLY A 69 -15.43 -11.04 -7.90
CA GLY A 69 -15.25 -11.26 -9.34
C GLY A 69 -15.06 -9.99 -10.17
N LYS A 70 -14.90 -8.81 -9.53
CA LYS A 70 -14.62 -7.55 -10.23
C LYS A 70 -13.12 -7.24 -10.17
N THR A 71 -12.61 -6.75 -11.28
CA THR A 71 -11.20 -6.39 -11.45
C THR A 71 -11.07 -5.05 -12.17
N ARG A 72 -9.96 -4.36 -11.94
CA ARG A 72 -9.57 -3.13 -12.66
C ARG A 72 -8.27 -3.39 -13.43
N PRO A 73 -8.10 -2.85 -14.64
CA PRO A 73 -6.82 -2.90 -15.33
C PRO A 73 -5.74 -2.19 -14.48
N LEU A 74 -4.49 -2.60 -14.62
CA LEU A 74 -3.39 -1.86 -13.99
C LEU A 74 -3.30 -0.47 -14.59
N SER A 75 -3.16 0.53 -13.72
CA SER A 75 -2.70 1.85 -14.11
C SER A 75 -1.19 1.81 -14.44
N PRO A 76 -0.66 2.79 -15.19
CA PRO A 76 0.75 2.80 -15.54
C PRO A 76 1.71 2.74 -14.34
N MET A 77 1.39 3.41 -13.22
CA MET A 77 2.25 3.34 -12.03
C MET A 77 2.15 2.01 -11.30
N LEU A 78 0.96 1.39 -11.22
CA LEU A 78 0.81 0.05 -10.65
C LEU A 78 1.58 -0.99 -11.49
N GLU A 79 1.50 -0.88 -12.81
CA GLU A 79 2.30 -1.73 -13.70
C GLU A 79 3.79 -1.57 -13.42
N ALA A 80 4.27 -0.33 -13.26
CA ALA A 80 5.67 -0.06 -12.90
C ALA A 80 6.05 -0.66 -11.53
N ARG A 81 5.17 -0.60 -10.53
CA ARG A 81 5.39 -1.22 -9.21
C ARG A 81 5.54 -2.73 -9.31
N TYR A 82 4.62 -3.42 -9.99
CA TYR A 82 4.69 -4.88 -10.13
C TYR A 82 5.86 -5.35 -11.00
N ARG A 83 6.29 -4.53 -11.97
CA ARG A 83 7.52 -4.77 -12.74
C ARG A 83 8.79 -4.54 -11.93
N TYR A 84 8.74 -3.73 -10.88
CA TYR A 84 9.88 -3.54 -9.97
C TYR A 84 9.99 -4.73 -9.01
N ALA A 85 8.89 -5.08 -8.35
CA ALA A 85 8.80 -6.22 -7.44
C ALA A 85 7.39 -6.81 -7.45
N GLY A 86 7.29 -8.15 -7.54
CA GLY A 86 5.99 -8.81 -7.43
C GLY A 86 5.42 -8.66 -6.02
N TYR A 87 6.25 -8.94 -5.01
CA TYR A 87 5.93 -8.83 -3.60
C TYR A 87 6.95 -7.95 -2.88
N TRP A 88 6.51 -7.18 -1.87
CA TRP A 88 7.39 -6.42 -0.99
C TRP A 88 6.90 -6.45 0.46
N GLN A 89 7.74 -6.93 1.36
CA GLN A 89 7.61 -6.80 2.81
C GLN A 89 8.66 -5.84 3.35
N ASP A 90 8.29 -4.92 4.22
CA ASP A 90 9.21 -3.97 4.84
C ASP A 90 8.72 -3.56 6.24
N MET A 91 9.31 -4.12 7.30
CA MET A 91 9.01 -3.78 8.71
C MET A 91 7.51 -3.68 9.03
N GLY A 92 6.76 -4.72 8.68
CA GLY A 92 5.30 -4.78 8.88
C GLY A 92 4.51 -4.38 7.63
N GLU A 93 4.99 -3.43 6.82
CA GLU A 93 4.32 -3.05 5.57
C GLU A 93 4.45 -4.15 4.53
N HIS A 94 3.32 -4.76 4.19
CA HIS A 94 3.19 -5.81 3.20
C HIS A 94 2.45 -5.25 2.00
N MET A 95 3.18 -4.94 0.93
CA MET A 95 2.58 -4.57 -0.36
C MET A 95 2.21 -5.82 -1.15
N LEU A 96 0.91 -6.00 -1.37
CA LEU A 96 0.33 -7.29 -1.69
C LEU A 96 0.46 -7.67 -3.16
N LEU A 97 0.44 -8.97 -3.43
CA LEU A 97 0.03 -9.51 -4.72
C LEU A 97 -1.50 -9.59 -4.80
N PRO A 98 -2.09 -9.64 -6.01
CA PRO A 98 -3.53 -9.86 -6.19
C PRO A 98 -4.11 -11.03 -5.39
N ASP A 99 -3.39 -12.15 -5.29
CA ASP A 99 -3.85 -13.33 -4.55
C ASP A 99 -3.88 -13.08 -3.04
N ASP A 100 -2.90 -12.33 -2.50
CA ASP A 100 -2.90 -11.94 -1.10
C ASP A 100 -4.02 -10.96 -0.77
N LEU A 101 -4.32 -10.02 -1.69
CA LEU A 101 -5.50 -9.16 -1.57
C LEU A 101 -6.77 -9.99 -1.44
N LEU A 102 -6.97 -10.98 -2.31
CA LEU A 102 -8.17 -11.83 -2.28
C LEU A 102 -8.24 -12.63 -0.97
N ARG A 103 -7.10 -13.17 -0.52
CA ARG A 103 -7.01 -13.88 0.75
C ARG A 103 -7.38 -12.98 1.93
N ILE A 104 -6.75 -11.81 2.06
CA ILE A 104 -6.96 -10.89 3.18
C ILE A 104 -8.37 -10.30 3.15
N SER A 105 -8.86 -9.88 1.98
CA SER A 105 -10.21 -9.33 1.84
C SER A 105 -11.33 -10.33 2.15
N SER A 106 -11.02 -11.63 2.12
CA SER A 106 -11.94 -12.69 2.52
C SER A 106 -12.00 -12.96 4.03
N THR A 107 -11.08 -12.40 4.81
CA THR A 107 -11.05 -12.61 6.26
C THR A 107 -12.21 -11.89 6.96
N GLU A 108 -12.70 -12.46 8.06
CA GLU A 108 -13.72 -11.80 8.89
C GLU A 108 -13.22 -10.48 9.45
N ARG A 109 -11.94 -10.42 9.84
CA ARG A 109 -11.31 -9.21 10.37
C ARG A 109 -11.36 -8.05 9.36
N PHE A 110 -10.90 -8.27 8.13
CA PHE A 110 -10.94 -7.23 7.11
C PHE A 110 -12.38 -6.82 6.76
N ARG A 111 -13.31 -7.77 6.69
CA ARG A 111 -14.73 -7.48 6.42
C ARG A 111 -15.37 -6.67 7.54
N SER A 112 -15.06 -6.99 8.80
CA SER A 112 -15.49 -6.19 9.96
C SER A 112 -14.93 -4.79 9.86
N TRP A 113 -13.64 -4.64 9.57
CA TRP A 113 -13.01 -3.34 9.37
C TRP A 113 -13.69 -2.53 8.26
N ILE A 114 -13.94 -3.10 7.07
CA ILE A 114 -14.69 -2.42 6.00
C ILE A 114 -16.08 -1.99 6.46
N SER A 115 -16.80 -2.84 7.21
CA SER A 115 -18.10 -2.52 7.77
C SER A 115 -18.02 -1.35 8.76
N ASP A 116 -17.04 -1.35 9.65
CA ASP A 116 -16.85 -0.27 10.63
C ASP A 116 -16.49 1.05 9.95
N MET A 117 -15.61 1.02 8.96
CA MET A 117 -15.25 2.19 8.14
C MET A 117 -16.48 2.78 7.44
N ARG A 118 -17.35 1.92 6.88
CA ARG A 118 -18.59 2.32 6.21
C ARG A 118 -19.62 2.94 7.17
N ASN A 119 -19.72 2.43 8.39
CA ASN A 119 -20.78 2.83 9.31
C ASN A 119 -20.39 3.99 10.24
N TYR A 120 -19.10 4.12 10.57
CA TYR A 120 -18.65 5.00 11.65
C TYR A 120 -17.62 6.04 11.22
N TRP A 121 -16.86 5.80 10.16
CA TRP A 121 -15.85 6.74 9.69
C TRP A 121 -16.34 7.50 8.45
N VAL A 122 -17.09 8.57 8.72
CA VAL A 122 -17.60 9.47 7.68
C VAL A 122 -16.44 9.99 6.84
N GLU A 123 -16.62 10.00 5.53
CA GLU A 123 -15.63 10.40 4.54
C GLU A 123 -14.48 9.45 4.27
N SER A 124 -14.43 8.29 4.92
CA SER A 124 -13.49 7.23 4.54
C SER A 124 -13.72 6.68 3.13
N ALA A 125 -12.73 6.01 2.54
CA ALA A 125 -12.89 5.41 1.21
C ALA A 125 -14.01 4.38 1.20
N PRO A 126 -14.12 3.44 2.17
CA PRO A 126 -15.27 2.55 2.25
C PRO A 126 -16.59 3.32 2.40
N TYR A 127 -16.65 4.39 3.21
CA TYR A 127 -17.87 5.20 3.33
C TYR A 127 -18.30 5.81 1.98
N ARG A 128 -17.37 6.37 1.21
CA ARG A 128 -17.65 7.12 -0.01
C ARG A 128 -17.85 6.25 -1.26
N PHE A 129 -17.22 5.08 -1.32
CA PHE A 129 -17.10 4.30 -2.55
C PHE A 129 -17.65 2.88 -2.40
N GLY A 130 -18.23 2.37 -3.48
CA GLY A 130 -18.64 0.97 -3.60
C GLY A 130 -17.43 0.04 -3.69
N ASP A 131 -17.62 -1.23 -3.33
CA ASP A 131 -16.57 -2.25 -3.34
C ASP A 131 -15.96 -2.52 -4.74
N ASP A 132 -16.63 -2.12 -5.81
CA ASP A 132 -16.15 -2.20 -7.20
C ASP A 132 -15.14 -1.08 -7.56
N ARG A 133 -14.95 -0.12 -6.65
CA ARG A 133 -14.02 1.01 -6.77
C ARG A 133 -12.91 0.97 -5.73
N LEU A 134 -12.80 -0.11 -4.97
CA LEU A 134 -11.85 -0.26 -3.88
C LEU A 134 -11.02 -1.52 -4.09
N SER A 135 -9.70 -1.40 -3.98
CA SER A 135 -8.78 -2.55 -3.92
C SER A 135 -7.84 -2.39 -2.73
N LEU A 136 -7.44 -3.48 -2.08
CA LEU A 136 -6.35 -3.41 -1.09
C LEU A 136 -5.01 -3.22 -1.81
N LEU A 137 -4.15 -2.36 -1.30
CA LEU A 137 -2.78 -2.16 -1.80
C LEU A 137 -1.77 -2.84 -0.88
N SER A 138 -1.85 -2.51 0.40
CA SER A 138 -0.89 -2.97 1.39
C SER A 138 -1.50 -3.07 2.78
N VAL A 139 -0.79 -3.79 3.64
CA VAL A 139 -1.15 -4.04 5.03
C VAL A 139 0.08 -3.82 5.90
N ALA A 140 0.03 -2.86 6.82
CA ALA A 140 1.09 -2.66 7.80
C ALA A 140 0.82 -3.46 9.09
N ASN A 141 -0.44 -3.56 9.49
CA ASN A 141 -0.88 -4.30 10.67
C ASN A 141 -2.37 -4.66 10.55
N GLU A 142 -2.68 -5.94 10.34
CA GLU A 142 -4.08 -6.40 10.26
C GLU A 142 -4.82 -6.20 11.59
N GLU A 143 -4.14 -6.34 12.73
CA GLU A 143 -4.75 -6.28 14.06
C GLU A 143 -5.23 -4.87 14.40
N GLU A 144 -4.44 -3.87 14.02
CA GLU A 144 -4.71 -2.45 14.27
C GLU A 144 -5.52 -1.81 13.13
N GLY A 145 -5.84 -2.57 12.09
CA GLY A 145 -6.56 -2.05 10.92
C GLY A 145 -5.73 -1.10 10.07
N HIS A 146 -4.40 -1.28 10.06
CA HIS A 146 -3.49 -0.46 9.26
C HIS A 146 -3.43 -1.00 7.83
N PHE A 147 -4.26 -0.41 6.97
CA PHE A 147 -4.44 -0.79 5.58
C PHE A 147 -4.23 0.41 4.65
N SER A 148 -3.68 0.15 3.48
CA SER A 148 -3.70 1.09 2.36
C SER A 148 -4.58 0.55 1.25
N MET A 149 -5.45 1.40 0.70
CA MET A 149 -6.40 1.07 -0.34
C MET A 149 -6.14 1.87 -1.61
N LEU A 150 -6.38 1.25 -2.76
CA LEU A 150 -6.55 1.93 -4.03
C LEU A 150 -8.00 2.38 -4.18
N VAL A 151 -8.20 3.64 -4.54
CA VAL A 151 -9.51 4.23 -4.80
C VAL A 151 -9.63 4.59 -6.27
N TRP A 152 -10.42 3.80 -7.00
CA TRP A 152 -10.63 3.96 -8.44
C TRP A 152 -11.71 5.01 -8.70
N LYS A 153 -11.31 6.24 -9.02
CA LYS A 153 -12.27 7.32 -9.31
C LYS A 153 -12.95 7.08 -10.66
N GLU A 154 -12.18 6.97 -11.72
CA GLU A 154 -12.68 6.72 -13.06
C GLU A 154 -11.97 5.53 -13.71
N PRO A 155 -12.61 4.83 -14.66
CA PRO A 155 -11.95 3.78 -15.42
C PRO A 155 -10.76 4.33 -16.22
N GLY A 156 -9.59 3.71 -16.07
CA GLY A 156 -8.37 4.05 -16.84
C GLY A 156 -7.55 5.21 -16.27
N GLU A 157 -7.99 5.83 -15.19
CA GLU A 157 -7.18 6.79 -14.43
C GLU A 157 -6.28 6.09 -13.40
N GLU A 158 -5.24 6.79 -12.98
CA GLU A 158 -4.39 6.37 -11.86
C GLU A 158 -5.23 6.40 -10.57
N PRO A 159 -5.31 5.31 -9.79
CA PRO A 159 -6.06 5.31 -8.55
C PRO A 159 -5.36 6.17 -7.50
N GLU A 160 -6.17 6.82 -6.66
CA GLU A 160 -5.67 7.41 -5.42
C GLU A 160 -5.25 6.31 -4.45
N VAL A 161 -4.33 6.62 -3.53
CA VAL A 161 -3.95 5.72 -2.42
C VAL A 161 -4.44 6.33 -1.12
N TRP A 162 -5.24 5.59 -0.38
CA TRP A 162 -5.78 6.02 0.91
C TRP A 162 -5.23 5.09 1.99
N THR A 163 -4.43 5.64 2.91
CA THR A 163 -3.76 4.88 3.97
C THR A 163 -4.37 5.20 5.32
N TYR A 164 -4.68 4.15 6.07
CA TYR A 164 -5.20 4.21 7.42
C TYR A 164 -4.12 3.74 8.38
N ALA A 165 -3.62 4.63 9.23
CA ALA A 165 -2.59 4.31 10.22
C ALA A 165 -2.79 5.16 11.47
N SER A 166 -2.70 4.55 12.65
CA SER A 166 -2.76 5.27 13.94
C SER A 166 -3.96 6.23 14.05
N GLN A 167 -5.16 5.77 13.61
CA GLN A 167 -6.41 6.55 13.57
C GLN A 167 -6.41 7.77 12.62
N HIS A 168 -5.41 7.91 11.78
CA HIS A 168 -5.35 8.94 10.75
C HIS A 168 -5.61 8.34 9.37
N GLU A 169 -6.19 9.16 8.49
CA GLU A 169 -6.36 8.87 7.08
C GLU A 169 -5.44 9.80 6.28
N TYR A 170 -4.62 9.22 5.40
CA TYR A 170 -3.77 9.94 4.47
C TYR A 170 -4.22 9.63 3.04
N ARG A 171 -4.38 10.66 2.21
CA ARG A 171 -4.90 10.54 0.84
C ARG A 171 -3.86 11.05 -0.14
N PHE A 172 -3.42 10.19 -1.03
CA PHE A 172 -2.43 10.49 -2.05
C PHE A 172 -3.10 10.43 -3.42
N SER A 173 -2.81 11.40 -4.29
CA SER A 173 -3.35 11.46 -5.64
C SER A 173 -3.00 10.23 -6.50
N HIS A 174 -1.86 9.59 -6.21
CA HIS A 174 -1.37 8.41 -6.90
C HIS A 174 -0.21 7.76 -6.15
N LEU A 175 0.20 6.57 -6.63
CA LEU A 175 1.23 5.74 -6.02
C LEU A 175 2.58 6.43 -5.80
N LEU A 176 3.00 7.32 -6.70
CA LEU A 176 4.25 8.09 -6.52
C LEU A 176 4.25 8.93 -5.23
N HIS A 177 3.16 9.64 -4.91
CA HIS A 177 3.11 10.46 -3.70
C HIS A 177 3.08 9.61 -2.44
N TRP A 178 2.41 8.45 -2.51
CA TRP A 178 2.45 7.48 -1.43
C TRP A 178 3.87 6.97 -1.15
N PHE A 179 4.67 6.66 -2.18
CA PHE A 179 6.07 6.26 -1.99
C PHE A 179 6.96 7.40 -1.49
N LYS A 180 6.74 8.65 -1.93
CA LYS A 180 7.43 9.82 -1.37
C LYS A 180 7.16 9.94 0.14
N TRP A 181 5.91 9.75 0.55
CA TRP A 181 5.52 9.75 1.97
C TRP A 181 6.17 8.61 2.76
N LEU A 182 6.22 7.40 2.20
CA LEU A 182 6.95 6.27 2.81
C LEU A 182 8.45 6.56 3.00
N ASN A 183 9.05 7.35 2.11
CA ASN A 183 10.42 7.85 2.22
C ASN A 183 10.55 9.05 3.17
N GLY A 184 9.50 9.42 3.91
CA GLY A 184 9.50 10.53 4.86
C GLY A 184 9.48 11.92 4.21
N ARG A 185 9.08 12.03 2.94
CA ARG A 185 8.93 13.31 2.25
C ARG A 185 7.50 13.85 2.45
N SER A 186 7.36 15.14 2.69
CA SER A 186 6.06 15.82 2.71
C SER A 186 5.47 15.90 1.30
N GLU A 187 4.14 15.91 1.19
CA GLU A 187 3.46 16.29 -0.06
C GLU A 187 3.83 17.74 -0.39
N GLU A 188 4.42 17.97 -1.57
CA GLU A 188 4.57 19.31 -2.17
C GLU A 188 3.38 19.62 -3.08
#